data_AF-A0A848XPP5-F1
#
_entry.id   AF-A0A848XPP5-F1
#
_cell.length_a   1.000
_cell.length_b   1.000
_cell.length_c   1.000
_cell.angle_alpha   90.00
_cell.angle_beta   90.00
_cell.angle_gamma   90.00
#
_symmetry.space_group_name_H-M   'P 1'
#
loop_
_entity.id
_entity.type
_entity.pdbx_description
1 polymer ?
#
loop_
_entity_poly.entity_id
_entity_poly.type
_entity_poly.pdbx_seq_one_letter_code
_entity_poly.pdbx_strand_id
1 'polypeptide(L)'
;MAPDAPPRFDVVVKSDCPTCQVIVPVLVQMERAGLDLQIHYQDDDEFLQGLEGVRDDTSLERSFQLAIDTVPTLVRTENGGEAGRAVGWVRSDWEDLTGLTSLGPDLDPWKPGCGSKSVTPG
;
A
#
# COMPACT_ATOMS: atom_id res chain seq x y z
N MET A 1 -16.31 15.16 21.60
CA MET A 1 -15.44 15.06 20.43
C MET A 1 -14.49 13.93 20.73
N ALA A 2 -14.65 12.77 20.10
CA ALA A 2 -13.66 11.70 20.24
C ALA A 2 -12.34 12.24 19.65
N PRO A 3 -11.18 11.90 20.21
CA PRO A 3 -9.92 12.23 19.55
C PRO A 3 -9.95 11.63 18.14
N ASP A 4 -9.68 12.44 17.12
CA ASP A 4 -9.43 11.96 15.76
C ASP A 4 -8.34 10.89 15.86
N ALA A 5 -8.70 9.64 15.57
CA ALA A 5 -7.75 8.55 15.58
C ALA A 5 -6.70 8.83 14.49
N PRO A 6 -5.42 8.48 14.72
CA PRO A 6 -4.40 8.66 13.70
C PRO A 6 -4.81 7.92 12.42
N PRO A 7 -4.48 8.47 11.22
CA PRO A 7 -4.76 7.80 9.96
C PRO A 7 -4.04 6.44 9.91
N ARG A 8 -4.76 5.42 9.46
CA ARG A 8 -4.20 4.12 9.11
C ARG A 8 -3.96 4.03 7.61
N PHE A 9 -2.86 3.42 7.22
CA PHE A 9 -2.49 3.19 5.83
C PHE A 9 -2.49 1.69 5.54
N ASP A 10 -3.40 1.24 4.68
CA ASP A 10 -3.44 -0.13 4.18
C ASP A 10 -2.83 -0.13 2.77
N VAL A 11 -1.75 -0.89 2.54
CA VAL A 11 -1.18 -1.08 1.20
C VAL A 11 -1.33 -2.54 0.78
N VAL A 12 -1.89 -2.78 -0.40
CA VAL A 12 -2.01 -4.13 -0.96
C VAL A 12 -0.98 -4.31 -2.07
N VAL A 13 -0.20 -5.38 -1.97
CA VAL A 13 0.92 -5.70 -2.86
C VAL A 13 0.88 -7.16 -3.30
N LYS A 14 1.60 -7.47 -4.38
CA LYS A 14 1.83 -8.85 -4.84
C LYS A 14 3.24 -9.01 -5.38
N SER A 15 3.85 -10.17 -5.13
CA SER A 15 5.22 -10.48 -5.56
C SER A 15 5.37 -10.46 -7.08
N ASP A 16 4.37 -10.95 -7.81
CA ASP A 16 4.31 -10.99 -9.27
C ASP A 16 4.26 -9.59 -9.94
N CYS A 17 4.02 -8.51 -9.19
CA CYS A 17 4.00 -7.16 -9.75
C CYS A 17 5.36 -6.47 -9.61
N PRO A 18 6.04 -6.11 -10.73
CA PRO A 18 7.34 -5.44 -10.66
C PRO A 18 7.25 -4.08 -9.95
N THR A 19 6.11 -3.39 -10.04
CA THR A 19 5.89 -2.13 -9.32
C THR A 19 5.86 -2.33 -7.81
N CYS A 20 5.31 -3.45 -7.31
CA CYS A 20 5.32 -3.76 -5.87
C CYS A 20 6.75 -3.98 -5.34
N GLN A 21 7.61 -4.62 -6.13
CA GLN A 21 9.01 -4.87 -5.74
C GLN A 21 9.83 -3.58 -5.66
N VAL A 22 9.61 -2.63 -6.58
CA VAL A 22 10.37 -1.38 -6.60
C VAL A 22 9.92 -0.36 -5.54
N ILE A 23 8.69 -0.45 -5.02
CA ILE A 23 8.21 0.46 -3.96
C ILE A 23 8.59 0.01 -2.54
N VAL A 24 9.20 -1.16 -2.35
CA VAL A 24 9.69 -1.63 -1.03
C VAL A 24 10.48 -0.55 -0.25
N PRO A 25 11.47 0.16 -0.83
CA PRO A 25 12.17 1.23 -0.12
C PRO A 25 11.27 2.42 0.27
N VAL A 26 10.12 2.60 -0.39
CA VAL A 26 9.10 3.59 0.00
C VAL A 26 8.33 3.11 1.23
N LEU A 27 7.94 1.84 1.26
CA LEU A 27 7.26 1.23 2.41
C LEU A 27 8.12 1.32 3.67
N VAL A 28 9.43 1.04 3.54
CA VAL A 28 10.40 1.22 4.63
C VAL A 28 10.46 2.68 5.11
N GLN A 29 10.42 3.66 4.20
CA GLN A 29 10.42 5.08 4.57
C GLN A 29 9.15 5.46 5.35
N MET A 30 8.00 4.92 4.94
CA MET A 30 6.72 5.15 5.62
C MET A 30 6.70 4.56 7.04
N GLU A 31 7.19 3.33 7.23
CA GLU A 31 7.33 2.74 8.57
C GLU A 31 8.30 3.55 9.44
N ARG A 32 9.45 3.95 8.88
CA ARG A 32 10.43 4.78 9.60
C ARG A 32 9.90 6.17 9.96
N ALA A 33 8.96 6.69 9.19
CA ALA A 33 8.26 7.93 9.50
C ALA A 33 7.22 7.77 10.63
N GLY A 34 6.97 6.54 11.09
CA GLY A 34 6.04 6.24 12.18
C GLY A 34 4.57 6.20 11.76
N LEU A 35 4.30 6.00 10.46
CA LEU A 35 2.93 5.82 9.98
C LEU A 35 2.37 4.45 10.41
N ASP A 36 1.07 4.38 10.72
CA ASP A 36 0.37 3.12 10.97
C ASP A 36 0.14 2.39 9.63
N LEU A 37 1.21 1.78 9.10
CA LEU A 37 1.24 1.11 7.80
C LEU A 37 0.98 -0.40 7.96
N GLN A 38 0.00 -0.92 7.23
CA GLN A 38 -0.32 -2.35 7.11
C GLN A 38 -0.12 -2.80 5.67
N ILE A 39 0.78 -3.76 5.45
CA ILE A 39 1.22 -4.21 4.13
C ILE A 39 0.66 -5.59 3.87
N HIS A 40 -0.39 -5.66 3.06
CA HIS A 40 -1.13 -6.89 2.75
C HIS A 40 -0.57 -7.52 1.47
N TYR A 41 -0.05 -8.75 1.53
CA TYR A 41 0.46 -9.46 0.35
C TYR A 41 -0.50 -10.54 -0.14
N GLN A 42 -0.70 -10.62 -1.46
CA GLN A 42 -1.64 -11.58 -2.10
C GLN A 42 -0.98 -12.89 -2.56
N ASP A 43 0.35 -12.95 -2.57
CA ASP A 43 1.14 -14.06 -3.12
C ASP A 43 2.15 -14.54 -2.07
N ASP A 44 3.33 -13.89 -2.04
CA ASP A 44 4.45 -14.25 -1.19
C ASP A 44 5.03 -12.97 -0.56
N ASP A 45 5.60 -13.09 0.64
CA ASP A 45 6.20 -11.98 1.38
C ASP A 45 7.73 -11.85 1.20
N GLU A 46 8.35 -12.67 0.34
CA GLU A 46 9.82 -12.74 0.18
C GLU A 46 10.48 -11.38 -0.16
N PHE A 47 9.76 -10.49 -0.84
CA PHE A 47 10.26 -9.14 -1.21
C PHE A 47 9.98 -8.07 -0.13
N LEU A 48 9.23 -8.42 0.91
CA LEU A 48 8.83 -7.53 2.02
C LEU A 48 9.67 -7.77 3.29
N GLN A 49 10.73 -8.57 3.19
CA GLN A 49 11.59 -8.93 4.32
C GLN A 49 12.16 -7.68 5.01
N GLY A 50 11.98 -7.60 6.33
CA GLY A 50 12.45 -6.47 7.14
C GLY A 50 11.43 -5.34 7.33
N LEU A 51 10.22 -5.48 6.81
CA LEU A 51 9.07 -4.63 7.16
C LEU A 51 8.31 -5.23 8.34
N GLU A 52 7.76 -4.40 9.23
CA GLU A 52 7.08 -4.85 10.45
C GLU A 52 5.56 -5.00 10.25
N GLY A 53 4.99 -4.16 9.38
CA GLY A 53 3.56 -4.06 9.07
C GLY A 53 3.02 -5.14 8.14
N VAL A 54 3.77 -6.20 7.82
CA VAL A 54 3.38 -7.22 6.83
C VAL A 54 2.24 -8.09 7.35
N ARG A 55 1.23 -8.33 6.50
CA ARG A 55 0.01 -9.10 6.77
C ARG A 55 -0.30 -10.03 5.60
N ASP A 56 -0.67 -11.25 5.93
CA ASP A 56 -1.15 -12.23 4.94
C ASP A 56 -2.51 -11.81 4.39
N ASP A 57 -2.60 -11.70 3.06
CA ASP A 57 -3.84 -11.55 2.31
C ASP A 57 -3.88 -12.52 1.12
N THR A 58 -3.24 -13.69 1.25
CA THR A 58 -3.29 -14.76 0.23
C THR A 58 -4.70 -15.33 0.06
N SER A 59 -5.53 -15.20 1.09
CA SER A 59 -6.97 -15.52 1.04
C SER A 59 -7.80 -14.44 0.31
N LEU A 60 -7.20 -13.32 -0.07
CA LEU A 60 -7.80 -12.19 -0.80
C LEU A 60 -8.95 -11.48 -0.06
N GLU A 61 -9.12 -11.76 1.23
CA GLU A 61 -10.26 -11.31 2.01
C GLU A 61 -10.16 -9.80 2.29
N ARG A 62 -8.95 -9.32 2.61
CA ARG A 62 -8.71 -7.90 2.88
C ARG A 62 -8.76 -7.06 1.61
N SER A 63 -8.08 -7.50 0.55
CA SER A 63 -8.13 -6.84 -0.75
C SER A 63 -9.55 -6.82 -1.34
N PHE A 64 -10.35 -7.86 -1.14
CA PHE A 64 -11.76 -7.86 -1.51
C PHE A 64 -12.57 -6.85 -0.68
N GLN A 65 -12.40 -6.81 0.65
CA GLN A 65 -13.06 -5.83 1.52
C GLN A 65 -12.73 -4.38 1.17
N LEU A 66 -11.48 -4.12 0.78
CA LEU A 66 -11.00 -2.80 0.35
C LEU A 66 -11.37 -2.48 -1.12
N ALA A 67 -11.99 -3.42 -1.83
CA ALA A 67 -12.32 -3.34 -3.26
C ALA A 67 -11.08 -2.98 -4.11
N ILE A 68 -9.98 -3.74 -3.94
CA ILE A 68 -8.73 -3.54 -4.65
C ILE A 68 -8.73 -4.33 -5.95
N ASP A 69 -8.75 -3.61 -7.07
CA ASP A 69 -8.66 -4.17 -8.43
C ASP A 69 -7.24 -4.12 -9.00
N THR A 70 -6.41 -3.21 -8.51
CA THR A 70 -5.05 -2.96 -9.01
C THR A 70 -4.05 -2.89 -7.85
N VAL A 71 -2.85 -3.42 -8.03
CA VAL A 71 -1.75 -3.41 -7.05
C VAL A 71 -0.48 -2.80 -7.66
N PRO A 72 0.34 -2.06 -6.91
CA PRO A 72 0.11 -1.69 -5.52
C PRO A 72 -1.02 -0.65 -5.39
N THR A 73 -1.81 -0.72 -4.33
CA THR A 73 -2.76 0.35 -3.96
C THR A 73 -2.57 0.70 -2.50
N LEU A 74 -2.43 1.99 -2.22
CA LEU A 74 -2.37 2.55 -0.87
C LEU A 74 -3.73 3.14 -0.52
N VAL A 75 -4.29 2.79 0.63
CA VAL A 75 -5.58 3.28 1.13
C VAL A 75 -5.34 3.96 2.47
N ARG A 76 -5.80 5.21 2.60
CA ARG A 76 -5.81 5.94 3.87
C ARG A 76 -7.18 5.83 4.50
N THR A 77 -7.23 5.35 5.73
CA THR A 77 -8.43 5.27 6.56
C THR A 77 -8.34 6.29 7.69
N GLU A 78 -9.33 7.15 7.83
CA GLU A 78 -9.47 8.11 8.92
C GLU A 78 -10.87 8.09 9.49
N ASN A 79 -11.00 8.25 10.81
CA ASN A 79 -12.31 8.31 11.48
C ASN A 79 -13.26 7.14 11.14
N GLY A 80 -12.70 5.97 10.84
CA GLY A 80 -13.45 4.76 10.50
C GLY A 80 -13.92 4.68 9.04
N GLY A 81 -13.54 5.63 8.18
CA GLY A 81 -13.86 5.63 6.75
C GLY A 81 -12.61 5.79 5.88
N GLU A 82 -12.72 5.40 4.61
CA GLU A 82 -11.67 5.68 3.63
C GLU A 82 -11.65 7.19 3.34
N ALA A 83 -10.49 7.82 3.58
CA ALA A 83 -10.24 9.22 3.26
C ALA A 83 -9.69 9.42 1.85
N GLY A 84 -8.98 8.42 1.33
CA GLY A 84 -8.47 8.41 -0.04
C GLY A 84 -7.67 7.16 -0.36
N ARG A 85 -7.36 6.97 -1.64
CA ARG A 85 -6.53 5.88 -2.12
C ARG A 85 -5.68 6.30 -3.31
N ALA A 86 -4.48 5.75 -3.41
CA ALA A 86 -3.55 5.93 -4.52
C ALA A 86 -3.32 4.57 -5.21
N VAL A 87 -3.57 4.51 -6.52
CA VAL A 87 -3.47 3.27 -7.32
C VAL A 87 -2.19 3.29 -8.16
N GLY A 88 -1.45 2.18 -8.13
CA GLY A 88 -0.11 2.09 -8.69
C GLY A 88 0.90 2.90 -7.87
N TRP A 89 2.05 3.18 -8.49
CA TRP A 89 3.05 4.05 -7.89
C TRP A 89 3.00 5.40 -8.58
N VAL A 90 2.51 6.41 -7.86
CA VAL A 90 2.60 7.82 -8.25
C VAL A 90 3.11 8.56 -7.04
N ARG A 91 4.36 9.01 -7.07
CA ARG A 91 5.03 9.60 -5.91
C ARG A 91 4.19 10.72 -5.29
N SER A 92 3.74 11.67 -6.11
CA SER A 92 2.97 12.82 -5.64
C SER A 92 1.63 12.43 -4.99
N ASP A 93 0.98 11.38 -5.49
CA ASP A 93 -0.29 10.88 -4.95
C ASP A 93 -0.09 10.23 -3.57
N TRP A 94 1.00 9.46 -3.44
CA TRP A 94 1.40 8.87 -2.17
C TRP A 94 1.86 9.92 -1.15
N GLU A 95 2.60 10.94 -1.59
CA GLU A 95 3.02 12.07 -0.77
C GLU A 95 1.82 12.89 -0.27
N ASP A 96 0.86 13.20 -1.14
CA ASP A 96 -0.36 13.91 -0.78
C ASP A 96 -1.20 13.10 0.22
N LEU A 97 -1.35 11.80 -0.03
CA LEU A 97 -2.11 10.91 0.82
C LEU A 97 -1.46 10.72 2.20
N THR A 98 -0.14 10.60 2.28
CA THR A 98 0.59 10.31 3.53
C THR A 98 1.03 11.56 4.29
N GLY A 99 1.09 12.71 3.61
CA GLY A 99 1.73 13.93 4.12
C GLY A 99 3.25 13.88 4.18
N LEU A 100 3.88 12.81 3.66
CA LEU A 100 5.33 12.68 3.57
C LEU A 100 5.87 13.39 2.32
N THR A 101 7.17 13.68 2.30
CA THR A 101 7.84 14.29 1.16
C THR A 101 9.11 13.54 0.80
N SER A 102 9.53 13.66 -0.46
CA SER A 102 10.67 12.97 -1.06
C SER A 102 10.58 11.44 -0.98
N LEU A 103 9.39 10.86 -1.16
CA LEU A 103 9.22 9.41 -1.13
C LEU A 103 9.95 8.73 -2.31
N GLY A 104 10.85 7.80 -1.99
CA GLY A 104 11.60 7.04 -3.00
C GLY A 104 12.39 7.93 -3.97
N PRO A 105 13.36 8.73 -3.48
CA PRO A 105 14.02 9.77 -4.29
C PRO A 105 14.84 9.20 -5.46
N ASP A 106 15.26 7.94 -5.36
CA ASP A 106 16.01 7.21 -6.40
C ASP A 106 15.09 6.46 -7.40
N LEU A 107 13.77 6.46 -7.15
CA LEU A 107 12.80 5.79 -8.01
C LEU A 107 12.28 6.73 -9.11
N ASP A 108 11.79 6.13 -10.20
CA ASP A 108 10.95 6.86 -11.14
C ASP A 108 9.70 7.39 -10.40
N PRO A 109 9.28 8.65 -10.59
CA PRO A 109 8.14 9.24 -9.87
C PRO A 109 6.81 8.56 -10.18
N TRP A 110 6.74 7.74 -11.24
CA TRP A 110 5.53 7.06 -11.65
C TRP A 110 5.81 5.67 -12.23
N LYS A 111 5.00 4.67 -11.84
CA LYS A 111 4.94 3.36 -12.47
C LYS A 111 3.50 2.82 -12.45
N PRO A 112 3.06 2.14 -13.53
CA PRO A 112 1.73 1.55 -13.60
C PRO A 112 1.56 0.43 -12.57
N GLY A 113 0.33 0.21 -12.12
CA GLY A 113 -0.03 -0.97 -11.34
C GLY A 113 -0.24 -2.22 -12.21
N CYS A 114 -0.43 -3.35 -11.54
CA CYS A 114 -0.79 -4.64 -12.11
C CYS A 114 -2.20 -5.03 -11.60
N GLY A 115 -2.95 -5.85 -12.34
CA GLY A 115 -4.23 -6.37 -11.85
C GLY A 115 -4.07 -7.15 -10.54
N SER A 116 -4.98 -6.90 -9.60
CA SER A 116 -5.06 -7.58 -8.31
C SER A 116 -5.65 -8.99 -8.48
N LYS A 117 -5.24 -9.92 -7.62
CA LYS A 117 -5.74 -11.30 -7.69
C LYS A 117 -7.23 -11.42 -7.38
N SER A 118 -7.77 -10.54 -6.55
CA SER A 118 -9.16 -10.54 -6.08
C SER A 118 -10.20 -10.25 -7.17
N VAL A 119 -9.76 -9.73 -8.32
CA VAL A 119 -10.63 -9.37 -9.46
C VAL A 119 -10.40 -10.26 -10.68
N THR A 120 -9.46 -11.22 -10.62
CA THR A 120 -9.23 -12.14 -11.73
C THR A 120 -10.38 -13.15 -11.78
N PRO A 121 -11.20 -13.18 -12.85
CA PRO A 121 -12.22 -14.21 -13.00
C PRO A 121 -11.52 -15.55 -13.20
N GLY A 122 -11.67 -16.45 -12.22
CA GLY A 122 -11.43 -17.89 -12.40
C GLY A 122 -12.58 -18.56 -13.15
#